data_AF-A0AB73N790-F1
#
_entry.id   AF-A0AB73N790-F1
#
_cell.length_a   1.000
_cell.length_b   1.000
_cell.length_c   1.000
_cell.angle_alpha   90.00
_cell.angle_beta   90.00
_cell.angle_gamma   90.00
#
_symmetry.space_group_name_H-M   'P 1'
#
loop_
_entity.id
_entity.type
_entity.pdbx_description
1 polymer ?
#
loop_
_entity_poly.entity_id
_entity_poly.type
_entity_poly.pdbx_seq_one_letter_code
_entity_poly.pdbx_strand_id
1 'polypeptide(L)'
;MENKQIKIEYRRQLLDLLNKYPYPEWYERQEIRKKVERFGMLLGNNKMDECHPLTKNSIKILTYNMYRRLIDLGYTRKHICQAAGISKYEIQKIEE
;
A
#
# COMPACT_ATOMS: atom_id res chain seq x y z
N MET A 1 17.63 6.48 -14.65
CA MET A 1 17.58 5.08 -15.16
C MET A 1 17.59 4.04 -14.03
N GLU A 2 18.16 4.34 -12.85
CA GLU A 2 18.19 3.42 -11.68
C GLU A 2 16.83 2.86 -11.23
N ASN A 3 15.77 3.68 -11.25
CA ASN A 3 14.48 3.29 -10.68
C ASN A 3 13.72 2.20 -11.52
N LYS A 4 14.07 2.00 -12.79
CA LYS A 4 13.44 0.96 -13.63
C LYS A 4 14.03 -0.43 -13.35
N GLN A 5 15.36 -0.53 -13.21
CA GLN A 5 16.04 -1.80 -12.97
C GLN A 5 15.66 -2.39 -11.61
N ILE A 6 15.62 -1.52 -10.58
CA ILE A 6 15.21 -1.88 -9.21
C ILE A 6 13.78 -2.42 -9.18
N LYS A 7 12.84 -1.80 -9.92
CA LYS A 7 11.46 -2.30 -10.02
C LYS A 7 11.34 -3.63 -10.76
N ILE A 8 12.22 -3.93 -11.72
CA ILE A 8 12.23 -5.24 -12.37
C ILE A 8 12.68 -6.31 -11.38
N GLU A 9 13.70 -6.02 -10.58
CA GLU A 9 14.21 -6.94 -9.58
C GLU A 9 13.19 -7.23 -8.48
N TYR A 10 12.51 -6.20 -7.95
CA TYR A 10 11.42 -6.40 -6.99
C TYR A 10 10.25 -7.19 -7.57
N ARG A 11 9.94 -7.06 -8.87
CA ARG A 11 8.91 -7.89 -9.53
C ARG A 11 9.33 -9.35 -9.58
N ARG A 12 10.59 -9.62 -9.93
CA ARG A 12 11.13 -11.00 -9.93
C ARG A 12 11.08 -11.61 -8.53
N GLN A 13 11.56 -10.89 -7.52
CA GLN A 13 11.54 -11.35 -6.14
C GLN A 13 10.12 -11.62 -5.63
N LEU A 14 9.15 -10.76 -5.99
CA LEU A 14 7.74 -10.98 -5.68
C LEU A 14 7.20 -12.24 -6.36
N LEU A 15 7.47 -12.43 -7.66
CA LEU A 15 7.01 -13.60 -8.41
C LEU A 15 7.63 -14.90 -7.86
N ASP A 16 8.93 -14.90 -7.56
CA ASP A 16 9.59 -16.06 -6.96
C ASP A 16 8.97 -16.41 -5.60
N LEU A 17 8.64 -15.39 -4.80
CA LEU A 17 8.01 -15.59 -3.50
C LEU A 17 6.61 -16.20 -3.63
N LEU A 18 5.80 -15.70 -4.59
CA LEU A 18 4.44 -16.20 -4.86
C LEU A 18 4.44 -17.59 -5.52
N ASN A 19 5.45 -17.91 -6.32
CA ASN A 19 5.63 -19.25 -6.89
C ASN A 19 6.06 -20.26 -5.82
N LYS A 20 6.93 -19.84 -4.89
CA LYS A 20 7.38 -20.70 -3.78
C LYS A 20 6.28 -20.91 -2.73
N TYR A 21 5.43 -19.90 -2.53
CA TYR A 21 4.32 -19.93 -1.59
C TYR A 21 3.04 -19.50 -2.33
N PRO A 22 2.33 -20.44 -2.99
CA PRO A 22 1.07 -20.13 -3.66
C PRO A 22 -0.01 -19.70 -2.64
N TYR A 23 -1.12 -19.15 -3.13
CA TYR A 23 -2.27 -18.88 -2.26
C TYR A 23 -2.91 -20.22 -1.82
N PRO A 24 -3.31 -20.38 -0.53
CA PRO A 24 -3.33 -19.39 0.54
C PRO A 24 -2.05 -19.32 1.40
N GLU A 25 -1.04 -20.17 1.19
CA GLU A 25 0.13 -20.29 2.06
C GLU A 25 0.88 -18.98 2.33
N TRP A 26 1.09 -18.14 1.30
CA TRP A 26 1.79 -16.87 1.52
C TRP A 26 0.99 -15.90 2.39
N TYR A 27 -0.34 -16.00 2.36
CA TYR A 27 -1.24 -15.11 3.09
C TYR A 27 -1.33 -15.50 4.57
N GLU A 28 -1.39 -16.80 4.85
CA GLU A 28 -1.46 -17.35 6.21
C GLU A 28 -0.13 -17.22 6.95
N ARG A 29 1.00 -17.30 6.23
CA ARG A 29 2.34 -17.10 6.81
C ARG A 29 2.65 -15.62 6.94
N GLN A 30 2.52 -15.09 8.15
CA GLN A 30 2.75 -13.67 8.47
C GLN A 30 4.09 -13.13 7.94
N GLU A 31 5.17 -13.91 7.98
CA GLU A 31 6.49 -13.50 7.48
C GLU A 31 6.54 -13.36 5.95
N ILE A 32 5.84 -14.24 5.24
CA ILE A 32 5.78 -14.22 3.77
C ILE A 32 4.84 -13.11 3.32
N ARG A 33 3.68 -12.97 3.96
CA ARG A 33 2.74 -11.88 3.75
C ARG A 33 3.40 -10.50 3.84
N LYS A 34 4.17 -10.24 4.91
CA LYS A 34 4.92 -8.98 5.07
C LYS A 34 5.90 -8.73 3.92
N LYS A 35 6.54 -9.78 3.37
CA LYS A 35 7.45 -9.66 2.22
C LYS A 35 6.70 -9.35 0.93
N VAL A 36 5.56 -10.01 0.68
CA VAL A 36 4.66 -9.72 -0.45
C VAL A 36 4.18 -8.27 -0.41
N GLU A 37 3.65 -7.84 0.74
CA GLU A 37 3.16 -6.48 0.97
C GLU A 37 4.28 -5.44 0.77
N ARG A 38 5.49 -5.71 1.30
CA ARG A 38 6.66 -4.84 1.11
C ARG A 38 7.06 -4.71 -0.36
N PHE A 39 7.11 -5.81 -1.11
CA PHE A 39 7.42 -5.76 -2.54
C PHE A 39 6.30 -5.05 -3.32
N GLY A 40 5.03 -5.26 -2.97
CA GLY A 40 3.89 -4.51 -3.53
C GLY A 40 4.05 -3.00 -3.34
N MET A 41 4.45 -2.57 -2.15
CA MET A 41 4.74 -1.17 -1.82
C MET A 41 5.90 -0.62 -2.66
N LEU A 42 7.04 -1.31 -2.69
CA LEU A 42 8.25 -0.89 -3.42
C LEU A 42 8.05 -0.81 -4.94
N LEU A 43 7.16 -1.64 -5.47
CA LEU A 43 6.81 -1.63 -6.88
C LEU A 43 5.84 -0.50 -7.27
N GLY A 44 5.26 0.20 -6.28
CA GLY A 44 4.12 1.08 -6.50
C GLY A 44 2.90 0.32 -7.02
N ASN A 45 2.89 -1.01 -6.85
CA ASN A 45 1.78 -1.90 -7.17
C ASN A 45 0.83 -2.06 -5.98
N ASN A 46 1.03 -1.29 -4.91
CA ASN A 46 0.13 -1.22 -3.78
C ASN A 46 -1.19 -0.59 -4.27
N LYS A 47 -2.03 -1.49 -4.76
CA LYS A 47 -3.36 -1.27 -5.33
C LYS A 47 -4.39 -1.65 -4.26
N MET A 48 -4.13 -1.35 -2.98
CA MET A 48 -5.18 -1.49 -1.96
C MET A 48 -6.39 -0.64 -2.33
N ASP A 49 -6.16 0.47 -3.03
CA ASP A 49 -7.18 1.26 -3.70
C ASP A 49 -8.09 0.43 -4.63
N GLU A 50 -7.57 -0.59 -5.33
CA GLU A 50 -8.35 -1.44 -6.26
C GLU A 50 -8.92 -2.68 -5.58
N CYS A 51 -8.17 -3.33 -4.68
CA CYS A 51 -8.60 -4.57 -4.02
C CYS A 51 -9.53 -4.31 -2.82
N HIS A 52 -9.30 -3.22 -2.09
CA HIS A 52 -10.07 -2.83 -0.91
C HIS A 52 -10.31 -1.30 -0.90
N PRO A 53 -11.06 -0.78 -1.88
CA PRO A 53 -11.29 0.66 -2.01
C PRO A 53 -11.89 1.25 -0.74
N LEU A 54 -11.29 2.35 -0.26
CA LEU A 54 -11.89 3.13 0.82
C LEU A 54 -13.12 3.86 0.28
N THR A 55 -14.25 3.73 0.97
CA THR A 55 -15.47 4.45 0.61
C THR A 55 -15.26 5.95 0.82
N LYS A 56 -15.77 6.78 -0.09
CA LYS A 56 -15.70 8.25 0.02
C LYS A 56 -16.35 8.70 1.33
N ASN A 57 -15.72 9.64 2.04
CA ASN A 57 -16.17 10.16 3.35
C ASN A 57 -16.36 9.10 4.46
N SER A 58 -15.73 7.93 4.34
CA SER A 58 -15.76 6.89 5.40
C SER A 58 -14.89 7.24 6.61
N ILE A 59 -13.84 8.03 6.42
CA ILE A 59 -12.92 8.44 7.49
C ILE A 59 -13.38 9.80 8.01
N LYS A 60 -14.01 9.83 9.19
CA LYS A 60 -14.47 11.09 9.80
C LYS A 60 -13.33 11.95 10.36
N ILE A 61 -12.30 11.29 10.91
CA ILE A 61 -11.14 11.95 11.52
C ILE A 61 -9.89 11.22 11.02
N LEU A 62 -9.08 11.90 10.21
CA LEU A 62 -7.82 11.36 9.74
C LEU A 62 -6.70 11.83 10.68
N THR A 63 -6.13 10.92 11.48
CA THR A 63 -4.96 11.19 12.31
C THR A 63 -3.67 10.81 11.58
N TYR A 64 -2.53 11.39 11.96
CA TYR A 64 -1.22 11.06 11.40
C TYR A 64 -0.91 9.55 11.48
N ASN A 65 -1.18 8.91 12.62
CA ASN A 65 -0.96 7.48 12.81
C ASN A 65 -1.83 6.64 11.85
N MET A 66 -3.07 7.06 11.61
CA MET A 66 -3.97 6.38 10.69
C MET A 66 -3.55 6.60 9.24
N TYR A 67 -3.11 7.82 8.89
CA TYR A 67 -2.52 8.12 7.59
C TYR A 67 -1.29 7.25 7.30
N ARG A 68 -0.32 7.22 8.21
CA ARG A 68 0.88 6.37 8.12
C ARG A 68 0.52 4.90 7.94
N ARG A 69 -0.43 4.40 8.74
CA ARG A 69 -0.91 3.01 8.62
C ARG A 69 -1.54 2.74 7.26
N LEU A 70 -2.34 3.65 6.72
CA LEU A 70 -2.97 3.49 5.40
C LEU A 70 -1.95 3.52 4.27
N ILE A 71 -0.93 4.39 4.37
CA ILE A 71 0.19 4.41 3.43
C ILE A 71 1.00 3.11 3.49
N ASP A 72 1.30 2.62 4.70
CA ASP A 72 2.00 1.35 4.92
C ASP A 72 1.20 0.15 4.39
N LEU A 73 -0.13 0.20 4.53
CA LEU A 73 -1.05 -0.79 3.94
C LEU A 73 -1.08 -0.70 2.41
N GLY A 74 -0.69 0.43 1.82
CA GLY A 74 -0.64 0.59 0.38
C GLY A 74 -1.75 1.40 -0.25
N TYR A 75 -2.48 2.19 0.53
CA TYR A 75 -3.42 3.15 -0.02
C TYR A 75 -2.68 4.35 -0.60
N THR A 76 -3.16 4.88 -1.72
CA THR A 76 -2.59 6.14 -2.24
C THR A 76 -3.15 7.34 -1.48
N ARG A 77 -2.34 8.39 -1.39
CA ARG A 77 -2.74 9.68 -0.80
C ARG A 77 -4.07 10.21 -1.39
N LYS A 78 -4.31 9.97 -2.68
CA LYS A 78 -5.55 10.36 -3.36
C LYS A 78 -6.77 9.65 -2.77
N HIS A 79 -6.70 8.33 -2.59
CA HIS A 79 -7.80 7.57 -2.01
C HIS A 79 -7.99 7.86 -0.53
N ILE A 80 -6.91 8.12 0.22
CA ILE A 80 -7.01 8.55 1.61
C ILE A 80 -7.69 9.93 1.73
N CYS A 81 -7.33 10.91 0.90
CA CYS A 81 -8.03 12.20 0.81
C CYS A 81 -9.53 12.00 0.52
N GLN A 82 -9.85 11.18 -0.47
CA GLN A 82 -11.23 10.90 -0.86
C GLN A 82 -12.03 10.22 0.25
N ALA A 83 -11.40 9.29 0.97
CA ALA A 83 -12.02 8.61 2.10
C ALA A 83 -12.24 9.54 3.29
N ALA A 84 -11.32 10.48 3.53
CA ALA A 84 -11.44 11.47 4.60
C ALA A 84 -12.30 12.69 4.23
N GLY A 85 -12.63 12.87 2.95
CA GLY A 85 -13.38 14.04 2.48
C GLY A 85 -12.58 15.35 2.55
N ILE A 86 -11.26 15.26 2.70
CA ILE A 86 -10.37 16.42 2.90
C ILE A 86 -9.54 16.71 1.64
N SER A 87 -9.12 17.96 1.51
CA SER A 87 -8.29 18.40 0.39
C SER A 87 -6.81 17.98 0.56
N LYS A 88 -6.03 18.06 -0.52
CA LYS A 88 -4.58 17.75 -0.49
C LYS A 88 -3.81 18.62 0.50
N TYR A 89 -4.22 19.89 0.64
CA TYR A 89 -3.62 20.87 1.55
C TYR A 89 -3.86 20.51 3.02
N GLU A 90 -5.01 19.92 3.33
CA GLU A 90 -5.31 19.50 4.70
C GLU A 90 -4.52 18.26 5.12
N ILE A 91 -4.26 17.32 4.19
CA ILE A 91 -3.32 16.22 4.48
C ILE A 91 -1.92 16.76 4.79
N GLN A 92 -1.47 17.82 4.11
CA GLN A 92 -0.13 18.35 4.33
C GLN A 92 0.07 18.82 5.77
N LYS A 93 -0.96 19.43 6.38
CA LYS A 93 -0.98 19.82 7.80
C LYS A 93 -0.98 18.65 8.78
N ILE A 94 -1.39 17.45 8.33
CA ILE A 94 -1.38 16.23 9.14
C ILE A 94 0.00 15.54 9.04
N GLU A 95 0.75 15.81 7.96
CA GLU A 95 2.10 15.27 7.72
C GLU A 95 3.22 16.09 8.39
N GLU A 96 2.97 17.35 8.72
CA GLU A 96 3.84 18.24 9.52
C GLU A 96 3.80 17.90 11.02
#